data_AF-A0A1W9RFW5-F1
#
_entry.id   AF-A0A1W9RFW5-F1
#
_cell.length_a   1.000
_cell.length_b   1.000
_cell.length_c   1.000
_cell.angle_alpha   90.00
_cell.angle_beta   90.00
_cell.angle_gamma   90.00
#
_symmetry.space_group_name_H-M   'P 1'
#
loop_
_entity.id
_entity.type
_entity.pdbx_description
1 polymer ?
#
loop_
_entity_poly.entity_id
_entity_poly.type
_entity_poly.pdbx_seq_one_letter_code
_entity_poly.pdbx_strand_id
1 'polypeptide(L)'
;MRRCFLYFFILAIMLLLPRCTHNPFDDDKISSNMAKISGRVLLGDDKSPEIVHVWLEGFDLTTHPDAQGNFSFLLPSPSLQPYGGLTGSFKIFFFMADYKLDSATVMVKNGQLLTNHGDIDENGHLRYLKILPKKLRIFLSVSPDTAIEDSTNSLLLELRIEATADTVFIHYPDRSPGPLSILFIKNLSDTTQPVKIFEGSPFASAAPMLTDSVSINPLFWYDGVTLADLDLPKGTYQIIPFFVIDHKKVPADLLDNIGRLIDKPTLQFLDVPTYRRGGTFIIVESGNK
;
A
#
# COMPACT_ATOMS: atom_id res chain seq x y z
N MET A 1 21.57 -71.08 -49.32
CA MET A 1 22.50 -70.08 -48.74
C MET A 1 22.25 -68.62 -49.14
N ARG A 2 21.52 -68.29 -50.23
CA ARG A 2 21.28 -66.88 -50.62
C ARG A 2 20.15 -66.15 -49.86
N ARG A 3 19.22 -66.87 -49.21
CA ARG A 3 18.10 -66.24 -48.48
C ARG A 3 18.47 -65.81 -47.04
N CYS A 4 19.36 -66.52 -46.34
CA CYS A 4 19.82 -66.10 -45.00
C CYS A 4 20.65 -64.81 -45.02
N PHE A 5 21.44 -64.59 -46.08
CA PHE A 5 22.29 -63.39 -46.19
C PHE A 5 21.46 -62.12 -46.39
N LEU A 6 20.30 -62.22 -47.07
CA LEU A 6 19.39 -61.09 -47.29
C LEU A 6 18.70 -60.65 -46.00
N TYR A 7 18.28 -61.60 -45.14
CA TYR A 7 17.67 -61.27 -43.85
C TYR A 7 18.68 -60.69 -42.85
N PHE A 8 19.94 -61.14 -42.89
CA PHE A 8 21.00 -60.58 -42.05
C PHE A 8 21.35 -59.14 -42.45
N PHE A 9 21.31 -58.84 -43.76
CA PHE A 9 21.56 -57.49 -44.28
C PHE A 9 20.42 -56.51 -43.96
N ILE A 10 19.16 -56.97 -44.01
CA ILE A 10 17.99 -56.16 -43.63
C ILE A 10 17.96 -55.87 -42.12
N LEU A 11 18.37 -56.83 -41.27
CA LEU A 11 18.45 -56.63 -39.82
C LEU A 11 19.58 -55.67 -39.42
N ALA A 12 20.71 -55.70 -40.13
CA ALA A 12 21.83 -54.79 -39.89
C ALA A 12 21.52 -53.32 -40.29
N ILE A 13 20.69 -53.11 -41.31
CA ILE A 13 20.25 -51.76 -41.73
C ILE A 13 19.25 -51.16 -40.73
N MET A 14 18.42 -51.97 -40.07
CA MET A 14 17.48 -51.50 -39.05
C MET A 14 18.16 -51.01 -37.75
N LEU A 15 19.40 -51.43 -37.50
CA LEU A 15 20.21 -51.04 -36.34
C LEU A 15 20.99 -49.72 -36.54
N LEU A 16 20.98 -49.16 -37.76
CA LEU A 16 21.68 -47.91 -38.11
C LEU A 16 20.77 -46.70 -38.30
N LEU A 17 19.46 -46.83 -38.00
CA LEU A 17 18.60 -45.66 -37.92
C LEU A 17 18.98 -44.86 -36.65
N PRO A 18 19.41 -43.60 -36.76
CA PRO A 18 19.68 -42.80 -35.58
C PRO A 18 18.39 -42.71 -34.77
N ARG A 19 18.47 -43.08 -33.48
CA ARG A 19 17.40 -42.79 -32.52
C ARG A 19 17.33 -41.28 -32.33
N CYS A 20 16.61 -40.60 -33.22
CA CYS A 20 16.08 -39.28 -32.95
C CYS A 20 14.96 -39.42 -31.92
N THR A 21 15.31 -39.41 -30.64
CA THR A 21 14.41 -38.96 -29.58
C THR A 21 14.83 -37.54 -29.22
N HIS A 22 14.70 -36.61 -30.17
CA HIS A 22 14.70 -35.19 -29.85
C HIS A 22 13.28 -34.70 -30.13
N ASN A 23 12.52 -34.53 -29.06
CA ASN A 23 11.22 -33.90 -29.08
C ASN A 23 11.46 -32.39 -29.28
N PRO A 24 11.05 -31.77 -30.40
CA PRO A 24 11.37 -30.37 -30.70
C PRO A 24 10.52 -29.38 -29.87
N PHE A 25 9.71 -29.88 -28.94
CA PHE A 25 8.78 -29.12 -28.11
C PHE A 25 8.99 -29.31 -26.61
N ASP A 26 10.12 -29.88 -26.18
CA ASP A 26 10.30 -30.15 -24.75
C ASP A 26 11.77 -30.07 -24.34
N ASP A 27 12.30 -28.86 -24.43
CA ASP A 27 13.37 -28.38 -23.56
C ASP A 27 12.73 -27.79 -22.29
N ASP A 28 11.72 -28.45 -21.70
CA ASP A 28 11.29 -28.15 -20.33
C ASP A 28 12.36 -28.68 -19.36
N LYS A 29 13.54 -28.06 -19.40
CA LYS A 29 14.10 -27.65 -18.12
C LYS A 29 13.03 -26.75 -17.53
N ILE A 30 12.25 -27.30 -16.60
CA ILE A 30 11.50 -26.53 -15.62
C ILE A 30 12.55 -25.69 -14.90
N SER A 31 12.91 -24.56 -15.49
CA SER A 31 13.66 -23.56 -14.79
C SER A 31 12.69 -23.10 -13.73
N SER A 32 12.98 -23.44 -12.48
CA SER A 32 12.38 -22.82 -11.29
C SER A 32 12.71 -21.33 -11.19
N ASN A 33 12.95 -20.66 -12.33
CA ASN A 33 13.17 -19.24 -12.45
C ASN A 33 11.80 -18.59 -12.32
N MET A 34 11.41 -18.35 -11.07
CA MET A 34 10.32 -17.44 -10.75
C MET A 34 10.57 -16.12 -11.50
N ALA A 35 9.61 -15.73 -12.34
CA ALA A 35 9.75 -14.51 -13.12
C ALA A 35 9.72 -13.31 -12.18
N LYS A 36 10.76 -12.48 -12.24
CA LYS A 36 10.84 -11.26 -11.44
C LYS A 36 10.20 -10.10 -12.21
N ILE A 37 9.36 -9.35 -11.53
CA ILE A 37 8.92 -8.03 -12.01
C ILE A 37 9.55 -6.99 -11.08
N SER A 38 10.17 -5.94 -11.61
CA SER A 38 10.64 -4.83 -10.77
C SER A 38 10.46 -3.48 -11.42
N GLY A 39 10.59 -2.42 -10.63
CA GLY A 39 10.46 -1.08 -11.14
C GLY A 39 10.77 -0.06 -10.07
N ARG A 40 10.45 1.19 -10.39
CA ARG A 40 10.66 2.31 -9.49
C ARG A 40 9.42 3.19 -9.41
N VAL A 41 9.08 3.64 -8.21
CA VAL A 41 8.01 4.59 -7.93
C VAL A 41 8.53 5.71 -7.03
N LEU A 42 8.18 6.94 -7.35
CA LEU A 42 8.51 8.14 -6.57
C LEU A 42 7.23 8.94 -6.29
N LEU A 43 7.31 9.81 -5.29
CA LEU A 43 6.28 10.78 -4.97
C LEU A 43 6.66 12.12 -5.60
N GLY A 44 5.67 12.83 -6.15
CA GLY A 44 5.89 14.08 -6.88
C GLY A 44 6.26 15.29 -6.01
N ASP A 45 6.46 15.10 -4.71
CA ASP A 45 6.87 16.11 -3.73
C ASP A 45 8.13 15.71 -2.94
N ASP A 46 8.96 14.82 -3.52
CA ASP A 46 10.25 14.36 -2.99
C ASP A 46 10.19 13.71 -1.59
N LYS A 47 9.00 13.28 -1.17
CA LYS A 47 8.83 12.44 0.04
C LYS A 47 9.30 11.02 -0.21
N SER A 48 9.66 10.33 0.87
CA SER A 48 10.07 8.91 0.80
C SER A 48 8.94 8.08 0.17
N PRO A 49 9.22 7.21 -0.79
CA PRO A 49 8.23 6.31 -1.38
C PRO A 49 8.01 5.03 -0.57
N GLU A 50 8.68 4.82 0.56
CA GLU A 50 8.70 3.55 1.30
C GLU A 50 7.32 3.10 1.80
N ILE A 51 6.41 4.04 2.05
CA ILE A 51 5.05 3.72 2.49
C ILE A 51 4.07 3.57 1.32
N VAL A 52 4.53 3.66 0.07
CA VAL A 52 3.65 3.41 -1.09
C VAL A 52 3.24 1.93 -1.08
N HIS A 53 1.94 1.69 -1.12
CA HIS A 53 1.41 0.34 -1.27
C HIS A 53 1.47 -0.07 -2.73
N VAL A 54 2.28 -1.08 -3.05
CA VAL A 54 2.40 -1.62 -4.41
C VAL A 54 1.74 -2.98 -4.45
N TRP A 55 0.68 -3.10 -5.25
CA TRP A 55 -0.15 -4.31 -5.31
C TRP A 55 -0.29 -4.80 -6.74
N LEU A 56 -0.02 -6.09 -6.96
CA LEU A 56 -0.24 -6.76 -8.24
C LEU A 56 -1.58 -7.52 -8.18
N GLU A 57 -2.56 -7.02 -8.95
CA GLU A 57 -3.90 -7.59 -8.98
C GLU A 57 -3.88 -9.04 -9.53
N GLY A 58 -4.81 -9.86 -9.04
CA GLY A 58 -4.96 -11.26 -9.46
C GLY A 58 -3.96 -12.25 -8.85
N PHE A 59 -2.80 -11.76 -8.39
CA PHE A 59 -1.78 -12.59 -7.72
C PHE A 59 -1.79 -12.47 -6.19
N ASP A 60 -2.54 -11.49 -5.66
CA ASP A 60 -2.55 -11.10 -4.24
C ASP A 60 -1.12 -10.85 -3.68
N LEU A 61 -0.28 -10.26 -4.53
CA LEU A 61 1.09 -9.91 -4.16
C LEU A 61 1.16 -8.43 -3.82
N THR A 62 1.71 -8.15 -2.64
CA THR A 62 1.92 -6.79 -2.14
C THR A 62 3.38 -6.60 -1.77
N THR A 63 3.90 -5.41 -2.02
CA THR A 63 5.25 -5.01 -1.60
C THR A 63 5.29 -3.52 -1.31
N HIS A 64 6.38 -3.08 -0.66
CA HIS A 64 6.69 -1.69 -0.37
C HIS A 64 8.03 -1.34 -1.03
N PRO A 65 8.14 -0.16 -1.67
CA PRO A 65 9.41 0.28 -2.23
C PRO A 65 10.47 0.51 -1.14
N ASP A 66 11.74 0.48 -1.53
CA ASP A 66 12.84 0.97 -0.70
C ASP A 66 12.90 2.51 -0.66
N ALA A 67 13.84 3.08 0.11
CA ALA A 67 14.08 4.52 0.22
C ALA A 67 14.41 5.20 -1.13
N GLN A 68 14.87 4.45 -2.13
CA GLN A 68 15.13 4.95 -3.48
C GLN A 68 13.90 4.79 -4.39
N GLY A 69 12.85 4.12 -3.93
CA GLY A 69 11.63 3.86 -4.68
C GLY A 69 11.64 2.57 -5.48
N ASN A 70 12.63 1.70 -5.33
CA ASN A 70 12.68 0.43 -6.05
C ASN A 70 11.77 -0.60 -5.38
N PHE A 71 11.06 -1.38 -6.18
CA PHE A 71 10.24 -2.49 -5.70
C PHE A 71 10.46 -3.71 -6.60
N SER A 72 10.11 -4.90 -6.10
CA SER A 72 10.06 -6.10 -6.93
C SER A 72 9.06 -7.14 -6.44
N PHE A 73 8.51 -7.90 -7.37
CA PHE A 73 7.74 -9.11 -7.16
C PHE A 73 8.48 -10.31 -7.72
N LEU A 74 8.29 -11.46 -7.07
CA LEU A 74 8.59 -12.76 -7.64
C LEU A 74 7.25 -13.42 -7.96
N LEU A 75 7.00 -13.68 -9.24
CA LEU A 75 5.80 -14.40 -9.63
C LEU A 75 5.91 -15.86 -9.18
N PRO A 76 4.88 -16.40 -8.52
CA PRO A 76 4.83 -17.82 -8.17
C PRO A 76 4.86 -18.67 -9.44
N SER A 77 5.29 -19.93 -9.34
CA SER A 77 5.19 -20.86 -10.47
C SER A 77 3.73 -21.05 -10.88
N PRO A 78 3.43 -21.40 -12.15
CA PRO A 78 2.05 -21.59 -12.62
C PRO A 78 1.24 -22.53 -11.72
N SER A 79 1.85 -23.60 -11.21
CA SER A 79 1.21 -24.56 -10.29
C SER A 79 0.75 -23.97 -8.95
N LEU A 80 1.33 -22.85 -8.52
CA LEU A 80 0.99 -22.13 -7.29
C LEU A 80 0.06 -20.95 -7.55
N GLN A 81 -0.28 -20.69 -8.81
CA GLN A 81 -1.21 -19.64 -9.20
C GLN A 81 -2.65 -20.17 -9.27
N PRO A 82 -3.65 -19.29 -9.17
CA PRO A 82 -5.04 -19.65 -9.43
C PRO A 82 -5.19 -20.37 -10.78
N TYR A 83 -6.01 -21.44 -10.79
CA TYR A 83 -6.31 -22.25 -11.97
C TYR A 83 -5.10 -22.91 -12.64
N GLY A 84 -3.94 -22.99 -11.96
CA GLY A 84 -2.73 -23.62 -12.49
C GLY A 84 -1.94 -22.76 -13.47
N GLY A 85 -2.24 -21.46 -13.55
CA GLY A 85 -1.50 -20.49 -14.35
C GLY A 85 -2.41 -19.40 -14.90
N LEU A 86 -2.22 -18.17 -14.41
CA LEU A 86 -3.00 -17.03 -14.85
C LEU A 86 -2.68 -16.65 -16.30
N THR A 87 -3.69 -16.20 -17.04
CA THR A 87 -3.54 -15.66 -18.39
C THR A 87 -4.37 -14.40 -18.51
N GLY A 88 -3.76 -13.30 -18.94
CA GLY A 88 -4.46 -12.03 -19.10
C GLY A 88 -3.58 -10.81 -18.95
N SER A 89 -4.24 -9.66 -18.92
CA SER A 89 -3.67 -8.35 -18.62
C SER A 89 -4.00 -8.02 -17.17
N PHE A 90 -2.96 -7.82 -16.37
CA PHE A 90 -3.05 -7.47 -14.95
C PHE A 90 -2.46 -6.08 -14.72
N LYS A 91 -2.80 -5.47 -13.60
CA LYS A 91 -2.31 -4.18 -13.14
C LYS A 91 -1.44 -4.32 -11.89
N ILE A 92 -0.32 -3.62 -11.89
CA ILE A 92 0.37 -3.21 -10.68
C ILE A 92 -0.14 -1.83 -10.32
N PHE A 93 -0.78 -1.68 -9.17
CA PHE A 93 -1.22 -0.40 -8.64
C PHE A 93 -0.18 0.20 -7.69
N PHE A 94 -0.06 1.51 -7.74
CA PHE A 94 0.80 2.31 -6.85
C PHE A 94 -0.08 3.25 -6.05
N PHE A 95 -0.27 2.96 -4.77
CA PHE A 95 -1.28 3.60 -3.96
C PHE A 95 -0.71 4.33 -2.74
N MET A 96 -1.15 5.57 -2.59
CA MET A 96 -1.07 6.36 -1.37
C MET A 96 -2.33 7.22 -1.28
N ALA A 97 -2.95 7.25 -0.10
CA ALA A 97 -4.28 7.80 0.07
C ALA A 97 -4.36 9.31 -0.16
N ASP A 98 -3.26 10.05 -0.03
CA ASP A 98 -3.12 11.49 -0.27
C ASP A 98 -2.40 11.83 -1.59
N TYR A 99 -2.20 10.85 -2.47
CA TYR A 99 -1.66 11.00 -3.83
C TYR A 99 -2.66 10.51 -4.89
N LYS A 100 -2.40 10.85 -6.16
CA LYS A 100 -3.16 10.29 -7.30
C LYS A 100 -2.69 8.85 -7.54
N LEU A 101 -3.65 7.94 -7.69
CA LEU A 101 -3.41 6.55 -8.08
C LEU A 101 -2.77 6.50 -9.49
N ASP A 102 -1.80 5.62 -9.66
CA ASP A 102 -1.28 5.22 -10.96
C ASP A 102 -1.17 3.68 -11.03
N SER A 103 -1.03 3.15 -12.25
CA SER A 103 -0.86 1.71 -12.49
C SER A 103 0.06 1.39 -13.67
N ALA A 104 0.63 0.20 -13.69
CA ALA A 104 1.36 -0.37 -14.80
C ALA A 104 0.71 -1.69 -15.24
N THR A 105 0.76 -1.99 -16.53
CA THR A 105 0.14 -3.16 -17.16
C THR A 105 1.16 -4.29 -17.30
N VAL A 106 0.82 -5.46 -16.79
CA VAL A 106 1.62 -6.69 -16.86
C VAL A 106 0.84 -7.72 -17.65
N MET A 107 1.48 -8.33 -18.65
CA MET A 107 0.89 -9.39 -19.45
C MET A 107 1.40 -10.75 -18.98
N VAL A 108 0.49 -11.69 -18.75
CA VAL A 108 0.82 -13.04 -18.30
C VAL A 108 0.13 -14.06 -19.22
N LYS A 109 0.82 -15.15 -19.53
CA LYS A 109 0.28 -16.28 -20.30
C LYS A 109 0.71 -17.60 -19.66
N ASN A 110 -0.27 -18.45 -19.36
CA ASN A 110 -0.07 -19.74 -18.68
C ASN A 110 0.82 -19.61 -17.42
N GLY A 111 0.59 -18.54 -16.66
CA GLY A 111 1.33 -18.20 -15.45
C GLY A 111 2.75 -17.67 -15.65
N GLN A 112 3.17 -17.42 -16.89
CA GLN A 112 4.48 -16.85 -17.20
C GLN A 112 4.36 -15.38 -17.59
N LEU A 113 5.31 -14.56 -17.12
CA LEU A 113 5.44 -13.17 -17.52
C LEU A 113 5.78 -13.06 -19.01
N LEU A 114 4.98 -12.30 -19.76
CA LEU A 114 5.32 -11.91 -21.12
C LEU A 114 6.17 -10.63 -21.08
N THR A 115 7.47 -10.78 -21.23
CA THR A 115 8.40 -9.64 -21.34
C THR A 115 8.23 -8.90 -22.66
N ASN A 116 8.67 -7.65 -22.69
CA ASN A 116 8.50 -6.74 -23.83
C ASN A 116 7.03 -6.50 -24.25
N HIS A 117 6.06 -6.75 -23.36
CA HIS A 117 4.64 -6.51 -23.57
C HIS A 117 4.07 -5.65 -22.42
N GLY A 118 2.96 -4.93 -22.68
CA GLY A 118 2.42 -3.97 -21.72
C GLY A 118 3.47 -2.94 -21.33
N ASP A 119 3.61 -2.69 -20.02
CA ASP A 119 4.56 -1.73 -19.46
C ASP A 119 5.87 -2.39 -19.00
N ILE A 120 6.10 -3.66 -19.35
CA ILE A 120 7.28 -4.44 -18.95
C ILE A 120 8.28 -4.55 -20.11
N ASP A 121 9.56 -4.35 -19.82
CA ASP A 121 10.66 -4.50 -20.77
C ASP A 121 11.10 -5.96 -20.95
N GLU A 122 12.18 -6.19 -21.70
CA GLU A 122 12.73 -7.52 -21.97
C GLU A 122 13.32 -8.23 -20.73
N ASN A 123 13.67 -7.47 -19.69
CA ASN A 123 14.31 -7.96 -18.46
C ASN A 123 13.32 -8.11 -17.29
N GLY A 124 12.03 -7.86 -17.51
CA GLY A 124 11.03 -7.87 -16.45
C GLY A 124 10.94 -6.57 -15.64
N HIS A 125 11.52 -5.48 -16.13
CA HIS A 125 11.44 -4.17 -15.48
C HIS A 125 10.27 -3.34 -16.02
N LEU A 126 9.71 -2.46 -15.18
CA LEU A 126 8.87 -1.38 -15.68
C LEU A 126 9.67 -0.52 -16.65
N ARG A 127 9.10 -0.25 -17.83
CA ARG A 127 9.72 0.63 -18.85
C ARG A 127 9.86 2.08 -18.38
N TYR A 128 8.92 2.52 -17.55
CA TYR A 128 8.82 3.91 -17.12
C TYR A 128 8.77 4.00 -15.61
N LEU A 129 9.51 4.99 -15.09
CA LEU A 129 9.40 5.44 -13.71
C LEU A 129 7.97 5.88 -13.42
N LYS A 130 7.43 5.44 -12.28
CA LYS A 130 6.15 5.90 -11.77
C LYS A 130 6.35 7.08 -10.85
N ILE A 131 5.62 8.18 -11.08
CA ILE A 131 5.66 9.37 -10.23
C ILE A 131 4.23 9.66 -9.81
N LEU A 132 3.93 9.59 -8.51
CA LEU A 132 2.60 9.84 -7.98
C LEU A 132 2.46 11.33 -7.63
N PRO A 133 1.59 12.11 -8.30
CA PRO A 133 1.34 13.49 -7.92
C PRO A 133 0.60 13.58 -6.58
N LYS A 134 1.04 14.48 -5.70
CA LYS A 134 0.31 14.82 -4.47
C LYS A 134 -1.09 15.31 -4.82
N LYS A 135 -2.14 14.84 -4.13
CA LYS A 135 -3.51 15.39 -4.26
C LYS A 135 -3.97 16.19 -3.06
N LEU A 136 -3.50 15.84 -1.86
CA LEU A 136 -3.95 16.44 -0.61
C LEU A 136 -2.74 16.69 0.29
N ARG A 137 -2.69 17.83 0.98
CA ARG A 137 -1.73 18.09 2.05
C ARG A 137 -2.46 18.18 3.37
N ILE A 138 -1.97 17.44 4.36
CA ILE A 138 -2.59 17.28 5.67
C ILE A 138 -1.59 17.75 6.73
N PHE A 139 -1.99 18.74 7.52
CA PHE A 139 -1.18 19.31 8.58
C PHE A 139 -1.97 19.30 9.88
N LEU A 140 -1.39 18.77 10.95
CA LEU A 140 -1.94 18.88 12.30
C LEU A 140 -0.95 19.64 13.18
N SER A 141 -1.41 20.73 13.78
CA SER A 141 -0.68 21.42 14.85
C SER A 141 -1.23 20.97 16.21
N VAL A 142 -0.34 20.85 17.19
CA VAL A 142 -0.69 20.55 18.58
C VAL A 142 -0.02 21.62 19.44
N SER A 143 -0.79 22.29 20.30
CA SER A 143 -0.30 23.34 21.18
C SER A 143 -0.86 23.19 22.60
N PRO A 144 -0.02 23.20 23.65
CA PRO A 144 1.44 23.22 23.59
C PRO A 144 2.00 21.92 22.99
N ASP A 145 3.21 21.98 22.44
CA ASP A 145 3.94 20.81 21.92
C ASP A 145 4.63 20.00 23.04
N THR A 146 4.67 20.55 24.25
CA THR A 146 5.14 19.89 25.47
C THR A 146 4.12 20.11 26.58
N ALA A 147 3.76 19.03 27.27
CA ALA A 147 2.80 19.04 28.35
C ALA A 147 3.31 18.24 29.55
N ILE A 148 2.81 18.58 30.73
CA ILE A 148 3.15 17.87 31.97
C ILE A 148 2.15 16.73 32.15
N GLU A 149 2.67 15.56 32.51
CA GLU A 149 1.90 14.38 32.94
C GLU A 149 0.89 14.77 34.02
N ASP A 150 -0.31 14.20 33.97
CA ASP A 150 -1.43 14.49 34.87
C ASP A 150 -1.91 15.96 34.89
N SER A 151 -1.43 16.82 34.00
CA SER A 151 -1.93 18.20 33.93
C SER A 151 -3.38 18.23 33.43
N THR A 152 -4.16 19.17 33.96
CA THR A 152 -5.53 19.45 33.50
C THR A 152 -5.57 20.42 32.33
N ASN A 153 -4.43 20.74 31.74
CA ASN A 153 -4.34 21.62 30.59
C ASN A 153 -4.91 20.94 29.35
N SER A 154 -5.43 21.74 28.42
CA SER A 154 -5.89 21.25 27.13
C SER A 154 -4.80 21.38 26.06
N LEU A 155 -4.73 20.38 25.19
CA LEU A 155 -4.08 20.48 23.90
C LEU A 155 -5.04 21.12 22.91
N LEU A 156 -4.60 22.19 22.26
CA LEU A 156 -5.27 22.80 21.13
C LEU A 156 -4.79 22.12 19.85
N LEU A 157 -5.75 21.60 19.10
CA LEU A 157 -5.53 20.94 17.82
C LEU A 157 -5.98 21.87 16.70
N GLU A 158 -5.13 22.07 15.70
CA GLU A 158 -5.49 22.72 14.43
C GLU A 158 -5.19 21.77 13.29
N LEU A 159 -6.24 21.25 12.66
CA LEU A 159 -6.13 20.45 11.44
C LEU A 159 -6.36 21.34 10.23
N ARG A 160 -5.38 21.37 9.33
CA ARG A 160 -5.43 22.06 8.04
C ARG A 160 -5.31 21.05 6.92
N ILE A 161 -6.30 21.03 6.03
CA ILE A 161 -6.30 20.18 4.84
C ILE A 161 -6.49 21.04 3.60
N GLU A 162 -5.61 20.86 2.61
CA GLU A 162 -5.67 21.57 1.32
C GLU A 162 -5.46 20.60 0.16
N ALA A 163 -6.22 20.77 -0.92
CA ALA A 163 -5.96 20.05 -2.15
C ALA A 163 -4.87 20.77 -2.96
N THR A 164 -4.12 20.02 -3.76
CA THR A 164 -3.02 20.58 -4.56
C THR A 164 -3.46 21.07 -5.94
N ALA A 165 -4.57 20.54 -6.47
CA ALA A 165 -5.09 20.90 -7.78
C ALA A 165 -6.61 20.63 -7.87
N ASP A 166 -6.98 19.34 -7.94
CA ASP A 166 -8.37 18.92 -8.09
C ASP A 166 -9.09 18.94 -6.75
N THR A 167 -10.42 19.13 -6.76
CA THR A 167 -11.23 18.98 -5.54
C THR A 167 -11.17 17.52 -5.06
N VAL A 168 -10.93 17.34 -3.77
CA VAL A 168 -10.88 16.03 -3.10
C VAL A 168 -11.98 15.99 -2.05
N PHE A 169 -12.74 14.90 -2.00
CA PHE A 169 -13.73 14.71 -0.94
C PHE A 169 -13.09 13.97 0.23
N ILE A 170 -13.48 14.34 1.45
CA ILE A 170 -13.12 13.62 2.67
C ILE A 170 -14.40 13.23 3.41
N HIS A 171 -14.34 12.13 4.14
CA HIS A 171 -15.41 11.63 4.97
C HIS A 171 -14.94 11.52 6.42
N TYR A 172 -15.75 11.99 7.36
CA TYR A 172 -15.40 11.98 8.77
C TYR A 172 -16.67 11.83 9.63
N PRO A 173 -16.55 11.35 10.87
CA PRO A 173 -17.69 11.23 11.75
C PRO A 173 -17.98 12.56 12.42
N ASP A 174 -19.27 12.82 12.61
CA ASP A 174 -19.79 13.95 13.39
C ASP A 174 -19.42 15.34 12.86
N ARG A 175 -20.26 16.35 13.09
CA ARG A 175 -20.09 17.70 12.55
C ARG A 175 -19.16 18.56 13.39
N SER A 176 -19.10 18.30 14.69
CA SER A 176 -18.32 19.10 15.64
C SER A 176 -17.60 18.15 16.60
N PRO A 177 -16.25 18.07 16.58
CA PRO A 177 -15.30 18.97 15.91
C PRO A 177 -14.93 18.58 14.46
N GLY A 178 -15.70 17.71 13.80
CA GLY A 178 -15.43 17.26 12.43
C GLY A 178 -14.39 16.12 12.39
N PRO A 179 -13.38 16.13 11.50
CA PRO A 179 -12.31 15.12 11.47
C PRO A 179 -11.51 14.93 12.77
N LEU A 180 -11.63 15.87 13.70
CA LEU A 180 -11.01 15.78 15.03
C LEU A 180 -11.86 15.00 16.05
N SER A 181 -13.07 14.55 15.67
CA SER A 181 -14.01 13.86 16.56
C SER A 181 -13.50 12.50 17.04
N ILE A 182 -12.61 11.87 16.28
CA ILE A 182 -11.92 10.65 16.66
C ILE A 182 -10.43 10.84 16.39
N LEU A 183 -9.63 10.58 17.42
CA LEU A 183 -8.17 10.72 17.40
C LEU A 183 -7.51 9.39 17.75
N PHE A 184 -6.54 8.98 16.96
CA PHE A 184 -5.61 7.92 17.31
C PHE A 184 -4.36 8.53 17.92
N ILE A 185 -3.96 8.03 19.09
CA ILE A 185 -2.81 8.54 19.84
C ILE A 185 -1.79 7.41 19.93
N LYS A 186 -0.68 7.58 19.21
CA LYS A 186 0.40 6.60 19.11
C LYS A 186 1.59 7.05 19.93
N ASN A 187 2.06 6.20 20.83
CA ASN A 187 3.33 6.41 21.52
C ASN A 187 4.49 6.11 20.56
N LEU A 188 5.34 7.10 20.32
CA LEU A 188 6.53 6.99 19.47
C LEU A 188 7.78 6.60 20.26
N SER A 189 7.77 6.81 21.58
CA SER A 189 8.89 6.43 22.46
C SER A 189 8.84 4.96 22.87
N ASP A 190 7.64 4.39 22.98
CA ASP A 190 7.41 3.00 23.34
C ASP A 190 6.38 2.38 22.39
N THR A 191 6.86 1.70 21.36
CA THR A 191 6.01 1.05 20.35
C THR A 191 5.31 -0.20 20.85
N THR A 192 5.56 -0.65 22.08
CA THR A 192 4.85 -1.78 22.69
C THR A 192 3.51 -1.35 23.28
N GLN A 193 3.32 -0.05 23.54
CA GLN A 193 2.04 0.46 24.02
C GLN A 193 0.99 0.43 22.90
N PRO A 194 -0.26 0.04 23.23
CA PRO A 194 -1.33 0.06 22.27
C PRO A 194 -1.63 1.50 21.85
N VAL A 195 -2.01 1.67 20.58
CA VAL A 195 -2.56 2.95 20.12
C VAL A 195 -3.87 3.20 20.85
N LYS A 196 -3.97 4.36 21.52
CA LYS A 196 -5.23 4.79 22.16
C LYS A 196 -6.15 5.41 21.11
N ILE A 197 -7.45 5.18 21.24
CA ILE A 197 -8.49 5.83 20.44
C ILE A 197 -9.27 6.73 21.39
N PHE A 198 -9.33 8.02 21.07
CA PHE A 198 -10.07 9.03 21.81
C PHE A 198 -11.25 9.50 20.95
N GLU A 199 -12.45 9.55 21.55
CA GLU A 199 -13.65 10.14 20.94
C GLU A 199 -13.92 11.50 21.60
N GLY A 200 -13.72 12.58 20.85
CA GLY A 200 -14.00 13.95 21.31
C GLY A 200 -15.48 14.31 21.34
N SER A 201 -16.33 13.45 20.76
CA SER A 201 -17.78 13.59 20.81
C SER A 201 -18.44 12.26 21.19
N PRO A 202 -19.48 12.25 22.05
CA PRO A 202 -20.21 11.04 22.37
C PRO A 202 -20.75 10.36 21.10
N PHE A 203 -20.46 9.06 20.96
CA PHE A 203 -20.92 8.24 19.85
C PHE A 203 -20.33 8.63 18.48
N ALA A 204 -19.18 9.29 18.43
CA ALA A 204 -18.53 9.64 17.16
C ALA A 204 -18.29 8.41 16.29
N SER A 205 -17.92 7.26 16.89
CA SER A 205 -17.73 6.01 16.15
C SER A 205 -19.00 5.41 15.55
N ALA A 206 -20.17 5.75 16.10
CA ALA A 206 -21.48 5.32 15.61
C ALA A 206 -22.18 6.39 14.75
N ALA A 207 -21.62 7.60 14.67
CA ALA A 207 -22.19 8.70 13.92
C ALA A 207 -22.14 8.44 12.40
N PRO A 208 -23.10 8.97 11.63
CA PRO A 208 -23.02 8.92 10.18
C PRO A 208 -21.79 9.71 9.68
N MET A 209 -21.16 9.19 8.64
CA MET A 209 -20.09 9.90 7.93
C MET A 209 -20.65 11.15 7.25
N LEU A 210 -20.07 12.30 7.55
CA LEU A 210 -20.26 13.54 6.82
C LEU A 210 -19.26 13.61 5.66
N THR A 211 -19.52 14.49 4.70
CA THR A 211 -18.65 14.67 3.53
C THR A 211 -18.39 16.14 3.32
N ASP A 212 -17.11 16.51 3.18
CA ASP A 212 -16.69 17.84 2.75
C ASP A 212 -15.87 17.76 1.46
N SER A 213 -15.96 18.81 0.66
CA SER A 213 -15.10 19.02 -0.50
C SER A 213 -13.92 19.91 -0.12
N VAL A 214 -12.71 19.36 -0.16
CA VAL A 214 -11.47 20.10 0.00
C VAL A 214 -11.00 20.58 -1.37
N SER A 215 -10.76 21.89 -1.49
CA SER A 215 -10.21 22.52 -2.69
C SER A 215 -8.81 23.06 -2.43
N ILE A 216 -8.27 23.85 -3.36
CA ILE A 216 -7.01 24.58 -3.17
C ILE A 216 -7.07 25.59 -2.01
N ASN A 217 -8.27 26.08 -1.67
CA ASN A 217 -8.48 26.88 -0.47
C ASN A 217 -8.52 25.92 0.74
N PRO A 218 -7.59 26.06 1.71
CA PRO A 218 -7.51 25.13 2.83
C PRO A 218 -8.76 25.19 3.70
N LEU A 219 -9.16 24.03 4.22
CA LEU A 219 -10.14 23.91 5.29
C LEU A 219 -9.41 23.73 6.63
N PHE A 220 -10.02 24.27 7.68
CA PHE A 220 -9.47 24.27 9.03
C PHE A 220 -10.50 23.70 10.01
N TRP A 221 -10.03 22.84 10.90
CA TRP A 221 -10.79 22.35 12.06
C TRP A 221 -9.98 22.57 13.32
N TYR A 222 -10.70 22.87 14.40
CA TYR A 222 -10.13 23.18 15.69
C TYR A 222 -10.79 22.33 16.75
N ASP A 223 -10.00 21.85 17.70
CA ASP A 223 -10.52 21.16 18.88
C ASP A 223 -9.61 21.37 20.10
N GLY A 224 -10.17 21.19 21.29
CA GLY A 224 -9.47 21.24 22.56
C GLY A 224 -9.62 19.91 23.30
N VAL A 225 -8.52 19.23 23.56
CA VAL A 225 -8.52 17.93 24.26
C VAL A 225 -7.85 18.07 25.61
N THR A 226 -8.55 17.76 26.69
CA THR A 226 -7.95 17.79 28.04
C THR A 226 -6.97 16.63 28.19
N LEU A 227 -5.75 16.92 28.66
CA LEU A 227 -4.72 15.90 28.83
C LEU A 227 -5.11 14.81 29.83
N ALA A 228 -5.83 15.18 30.90
CA ALA A 228 -6.38 14.24 31.86
C ALA A 228 -7.29 13.19 31.23
N ASP A 229 -8.01 13.52 30.14
CA ASP A 229 -8.89 12.57 29.44
C ASP A 229 -8.10 11.55 28.59
N LEU A 230 -6.83 11.85 28.28
CA LEU A 230 -5.97 11.00 27.47
C LEU A 230 -5.17 9.99 28.31
N ASP A 231 -4.95 10.28 29.60
CA ASP A 231 -4.24 9.41 30.56
C ASP A 231 -2.88 8.93 30.01
N LEU A 232 -2.08 9.84 29.47
CA LEU A 232 -0.84 9.50 28.75
C LEU A 232 0.35 9.55 29.70
N PRO A 233 1.13 8.46 29.83
CA PRO A 233 2.37 8.52 30.57
C PRO A 233 3.41 9.40 29.86
N LYS A 234 4.53 9.69 30.52
CA LYS A 234 5.67 10.36 29.86
C LYS A 234 6.07 9.70 28.53
N GLY A 235 6.38 10.50 27.52
CA GLY A 235 6.77 10.01 26.20
C GLY A 235 6.51 11.01 25.07
N THR A 236 6.93 10.64 23.86
CA THR A 236 6.62 11.36 22.64
C THR A 236 5.44 10.70 21.94
N TYR A 237 4.44 11.48 21.56
CA TYR A 237 3.19 10.99 20.99
C TYR A 237 2.91 11.59 19.62
N GLN A 238 2.18 10.84 18.79
CA GLN A 238 1.59 11.32 17.55
C GLN A 238 0.07 11.21 17.62
N ILE A 239 -0.61 12.31 17.32
CA ILE A 239 -2.05 12.38 17.12
C ILE A 239 -2.35 12.23 15.63
N ILE A 240 -3.26 11.31 15.31
CA ILE A 240 -3.72 11.03 13.95
C ILE A 240 -5.25 11.17 13.95
N PRO A 241 -5.81 12.21 13.31
CA PRO A 241 -7.25 12.38 13.23
C PRO A 241 -7.86 11.40 12.24
N PHE A 242 -9.08 10.96 12.54
CA PHE A 242 -9.81 10.03 11.69
C PHE A 242 -10.63 10.76 10.63
N PHE A 243 -10.23 10.57 9.39
CA PHE A 243 -11.04 10.89 8.21
C PHE A 243 -10.57 10.03 7.05
N VAL A 244 -11.50 9.66 6.18
CA VAL A 244 -11.27 8.86 4.98
C VAL A 244 -11.20 9.80 3.79
N ILE A 245 -10.19 9.65 2.94
CA ILE A 245 -10.11 10.40 1.68
C ILE A 245 -10.92 9.63 0.64
N ASP A 246 -11.79 10.30 -0.13
CA ASP A 246 -12.58 9.62 -1.17
C ASP A 246 -11.66 8.97 -2.22
N HIS A 247 -11.99 7.73 -2.55
CA HIS A 247 -11.22 6.81 -3.36
C HIS A 247 -12.01 6.25 -4.55
N LYS A 248 -13.06 6.92 -5.06
CA LYS A 248 -13.89 6.45 -6.21
C LYS A 248 -13.16 5.86 -7.43
N LYS A 249 -11.88 6.17 -7.66
CA LYS A 249 -11.07 5.64 -8.77
C LYS A 249 -10.16 4.46 -8.38
N VAL A 250 -10.14 4.08 -7.11
CA VAL A 250 -9.33 2.99 -6.56
C VAL A 250 -10.15 1.69 -6.60
N PRO A 251 -9.58 0.58 -7.10
CA PRO A 251 -10.27 -0.71 -7.06
C PRO A 251 -10.62 -1.12 -5.63
N ALA A 252 -11.82 -1.69 -5.44
CA ALA A 252 -12.25 -2.19 -4.12
C ALA A 252 -11.29 -3.27 -3.59
N ASP A 253 -10.86 -4.20 -4.44
CA ASP A 253 -9.92 -5.27 -4.09
C ASP A 253 -8.57 -4.74 -3.58
N LEU A 254 -8.12 -3.58 -4.07
CA LEU A 254 -6.92 -2.92 -3.56
C LEU A 254 -7.13 -2.47 -2.12
N LEU A 255 -8.27 -1.83 -1.85
CA LEU A 255 -8.63 -1.36 -0.50
C LEU A 255 -8.79 -2.55 0.45
N ASP A 256 -9.44 -3.62 0.02
CA ASP A 256 -9.60 -4.84 0.80
C ASP A 256 -8.27 -5.54 1.11
N ASN A 257 -7.29 -5.46 0.19
CA ASN A 257 -5.93 -5.96 0.41
C ASN A 257 -5.17 -5.16 1.47
N ILE A 258 -5.48 -3.87 1.64
CA ILE A 258 -4.95 -3.06 2.75
C ILE A 258 -5.68 -3.43 4.05
N GLY A 259 -7.01 -3.46 4.01
CA GLY A 259 -7.83 -3.85 5.15
C GLY A 259 -9.32 -3.64 4.89
N ARG A 260 -10.15 -4.48 5.50
CA ARG A 260 -11.61 -4.47 5.28
C ARG A 260 -12.36 -3.38 6.08
N LEU A 261 -11.71 -2.81 7.09
CA LEU A 261 -12.30 -1.83 8.01
C LEU A 261 -11.53 -0.50 8.00
N ILE A 262 -10.85 -0.20 6.90
CA ILE A 262 -10.08 1.04 6.72
C ILE A 262 -10.95 2.30 6.68
N ASP A 263 -12.25 2.15 6.43
CA ASP A 263 -13.25 3.23 6.43
C ASP A 263 -13.94 3.40 7.80
N LYS A 264 -13.51 2.65 8.81
CA LYS A 264 -14.01 2.71 10.19
C LYS A 264 -12.91 3.19 11.14
N PRO A 265 -13.26 3.77 12.30
CA PRO A 265 -12.31 4.18 13.32
C PRO A 265 -11.73 2.96 14.07
N THR A 266 -11.02 2.10 13.34
CA THR A 266 -10.34 0.92 13.86
C THR A 266 -8.84 1.04 13.60
N LEU A 267 -8.04 0.19 14.22
CA LEU A 267 -6.58 0.22 13.98
C LEU A 267 -6.20 -0.04 12.51
N GLN A 268 -7.05 -0.73 11.73
CA GLN A 268 -6.81 -0.95 10.29
C GLN A 268 -6.76 0.37 9.49
N PHE A 269 -7.42 1.43 9.96
CA PHE A 269 -7.30 2.76 9.34
C PHE A 269 -5.84 3.25 9.29
N LEU A 270 -5.03 2.87 10.27
CA LEU A 270 -3.62 3.28 10.34
C LEU A 270 -2.74 2.57 9.30
N ASP A 271 -3.23 1.46 8.73
CA ASP A 271 -2.55 0.73 7.65
C ASP A 271 -2.71 1.44 6.30
N VAL A 272 -3.61 2.43 6.20
CA VAL A 272 -3.80 3.21 4.98
C VAL A 272 -2.61 4.15 4.76
N PRO A 273 -1.81 3.94 3.69
CA PRO A 273 -0.60 4.71 3.47
C PRO A 273 -0.92 6.17 3.17
N THR A 274 -0.55 7.06 4.09
CA THR A 274 -0.90 8.48 4.01
C THR A 274 0.20 9.33 4.64
N TYR A 275 0.65 10.38 3.95
CA TYR A 275 1.56 11.36 4.56
C TYR A 275 0.80 12.45 5.31
N ARG A 276 1.11 12.58 6.61
CA ARG A 276 0.59 13.63 7.49
C ARG A 276 1.77 14.38 8.11
N ARG A 277 1.69 15.71 8.20
CA ARG A 277 2.73 16.55 8.81
C ARG A 277 2.29 17.05 10.17
N GLY A 278 3.18 17.00 11.15
CA GLY A 278 2.92 17.46 12.51
C GLY A 278 2.18 16.42 13.34
N GLY A 279 1.34 16.88 14.27
CA GLY A 279 0.60 16.02 15.19
C GLY A 279 1.43 15.45 16.34
N THR A 280 2.69 15.86 16.48
CA THR A 280 3.59 15.34 17.52
C THR A 280 3.64 16.28 18.72
N PHE A 281 3.64 15.71 19.92
CA PHE A 281 3.83 16.43 21.18
C PHE A 281 4.52 15.52 22.21
N ILE A 282 4.99 16.11 23.31
CA ILE A 282 5.77 15.44 24.36
C ILE A 282 5.04 15.55 25.69
N ILE A 283 4.92 14.44 26.42
CA ILE A 283 4.56 14.42 27.85
C ILE A 283 5.85 14.28 28.67
N VAL A 284 6.06 15.21 29.60
CA VAL A 284 7.15 15.17 30.58
C VAL A 284 6.62 14.88 31.97
N GLU A 285 7.45 14.29 32.83
CA GLU A 285 7.08 14.00 34.23
C GLU A 285 6.64 15.27 34.96
N SER A 286 5.65 15.11 35.85
CA SER A 286 5.33 16.12 36.84
C SER A 286 6.52 16.27 37.79
N GLY A 287 7.20 17.42 37.73
CA GLY A 287 8.34 17.66 38.61
C GLY A 287 7.93 17.54 40.08
N ASN A 288 8.68 16.74 40.85
CA ASN A 288 8.54 16.69 42.31
C ASN A 288 8.63 18.13 42.87
N LYS A 289 7.52 18.63 43.40
CA LYS A 289 7.50 19.82 44.24
C LYS A 289 8.13 19.52 45.60
#